data_AF-A0A7C5QH25-F1
#
_entry.id   AF-A0A7C5QH25-F1
#
_cell.length_a   1.000
_cell.length_b   1.000
_cell.length_c   1.000
_cell.angle_alpha   90.00
_cell.angle_beta   90.00
_cell.angle_gamma   90.00
#
_symmetry.space_group_name_H-M   'P 1'
#
loop_
_entity.id
_entity.type
_entity.pdbx_description
1 polymer ?
#
loop_
_entity_poly.entity_id
_entity_poly.type
_entity_poly.pdbx_seq_one_letter_code
_entity_poly.pdbx_strand_id
1 'polypeptide(L)'
;MAHLSIISNILADEQLEKLGDVDVLLVPIGGNGALDYKKASETIFQIEPKIVIPMYYKISGQKINLATIDDFLKHSGLKSETADKLKITRKDLQTEDTKIIILSI
;
A
#
# COMPACT_ATOMS: atom_id res chain seq x y z
N MET A 1 -9.19 6.27 -6.32
CA MET A 1 -8.82 5.06 -5.54
C MET A 1 -8.36 3.99 -6.51
N ALA A 2 -7.28 3.29 -6.18
CA ALA A 2 -6.74 2.19 -6.97
C ALA A 2 -6.48 0.96 -6.09
N HIS A 3 -6.66 -0.22 -6.67
CA HIS A 3 -6.36 -1.50 -6.04
C HIS A 3 -5.49 -2.33 -6.96
N LEU A 4 -4.26 -2.64 -6.51
CA LEU A 4 -3.24 -3.28 -7.34
C LEU A 4 -3.28 -4.81 -7.31
N SER A 5 -4.26 -5.41 -6.61
CA SER A 5 -4.46 -6.86 -6.57
C SER A 5 -3.14 -7.62 -6.33
N ILE A 6 -2.77 -8.56 -7.21
CA ILE A 6 -1.54 -9.36 -7.16
C ILE A 6 -0.69 -9.08 -8.40
N ILE A 7 -0.36 -7.80 -8.65
CA ILE A 7 0.67 -7.46 -9.65
C ILE A 7 2.06 -7.74 -9.07
N SER A 8 3.01 -8.13 -9.91
CA SER A 8 4.39 -8.50 -9.52
C SER A 8 5.46 -7.49 -9.93
N ASN A 9 5.07 -6.50 -10.75
CA ASN A 9 5.94 -5.45 -11.28
C ASN A 9 5.33 -4.08 -11.01
N ILE A 10 6.20 -3.08 -10.88
CA ILE A 10 5.80 -1.68 -10.80
C ILE A 10 5.08 -1.25 -12.09
N LEU A 11 4.27 -0.20 -11.99
CA LEU A 11 3.52 0.32 -13.13
C LEU A 11 4.48 1.06 -14.08
N ALA A 12 4.31 0.85 -15.38
CA ALA A 12 4.96 1.66 -16.41
C ALA A 12 4.31 3.05 -16.48
N ASP A 13 5.02 4.03 -17.05
CA ASP A 13 4.57 5.41 -17.15
C ASP A 13 3.21 5.54 -17.85
N GLU A 14 2.96 4.77 -18.92
CA GLU A 14 1.67 4.80 -19.62
C GLU A 14 0.52 4.21 -18.79
N GLN A 15 0.84 3.33 -17.83
CA GLN A 15 -0.15 2.80 -16.90
C GLN A 15 -0.43 3.79 -15.78
N LEU A 16 0.59 4.50 -15.29
CA LEU A 16 0.46 5.58 -14.30
C LEU A 16 -0.39 6.73 -14.86
N GLU A 17 -0.13 7.15 -16.11
CA GLU A 17 -0.90 8.19 -16.78
C GLU A 17 -2.39 7.81 -16.90
N LYS A 18 -2.68 6.55 -17.25
CA LYS A 18 -4.06 6.04 -17.31
C LYS A 18 -4.71 5.88 -15.95
N LEU A 19 -3.91 5.62 -14.91
CA LEU A 19 -4.40 5.51 -13.54
C LEU A 19 -4.87 6.86 -13.00
N GLY A 20 -4.18 7.93 -13.38
CA GLY A 20 -4.46 9.29 -12.94
C GLY A 20 -4.26 9.46 -11.44
N ASP A 21 -4.92 10.47 -10.87
CA ASP A 21 -4.78 10.79 -9.45
C ASP A 21 -5.39 9.70 -8.55
N VAL A 22 -4.60 9.23 -7.58
CA VAL A 22 -5.01 8.18 -6.64
C VAL A 22 -4.92 8.70 -5.21
N ASP A 23 -6.06 9.08 -4.64
CA ASP A 23 -6.10 9.46 -3.22
C ASP A 23 -5.84 8.28 -2.26
N VAL A 24 -6.31 7.08 -2.64
CA VAL A 24 -6.28 5.87 -1.80
C VAL A 24 -5.76 4.71 -2.62
N LEU A 25 -4.65 4.11 -2.16
CA LEU A 25 -3.97 3.00 -2.81
C LEU A 25 -4.03 1.74 -1.93
N LEU A 26 -4.55 0.66 -2.48
CA LEU A 26 -4.44 -0.67 -1.89
C LEU A 26 -3.32 -1.44 -2.61
N VAL A 27 -2.27 -1.82 -1.88
CA VAL A 27 -1.02 -2.33 -2.46
C VAL A 27 -0.55 -3.62 -1.80
N PRO A 28 -0.25 -4.70 -2.55
CA PRO A 28 0.35 -5.88 -1.99
C PRO A 28 1.80 -5.60 -1.54
N ILE A 29 2.21 -6.15 -0.41
CA ILE A 29 3.59 -5.94 0.11
C ILE A 29 4.33 -7.26 0.42
N GLY A 30 3.64 -8.40 0.38
CA GLY A 30 4.19 -9.67 0.88
C GLY A 30 5.10 -10.43 -0.08
N GLY A 31 5.23 -10.02 -1.33
CA GLY A 31 6.00 -10.75 -2.35
C GLY A 31 5.28 -12.02 -2.83
N ASN A 32 6.02 -13.12 -3.07
CA ASN A 32 5.46 -14.42 -3.47
C ASN A 32 4.46 -14.36 -4.65
N GLY A 33 4.91 -13.81 -5.78
CA GLY A 33 4.08 -13.61 -6.98
C GLY A 33 3.34 -12.28 -7.04
N ALA A 34 3.35 -11.49 -5.96
CA ALA A 34 2.95 -10.08 -5.94
C ALA A 34 4.17 -9.15 -5.75
N LEU A 35 3.93 -7.84 -5.67
CA LEU A 35 4.93 -6.88 -5.21
C LEU A 35 5.43 -7.27 -3.83
N ASP A 36 6.74 -7.15 -3.64
CA ASP A 36 7.34 -7.12 -2.32
C ASP A 36 7.29 -5.71 -1.74
N TYR A 37 7.62 -5.58 -0.45
CA TYR A 37 7.56 -4.32 0.27
C TYR A 37 8.48 -3.23 -0.30
N LYS A 38 9.52 -3.58 -1.05
CA LYS A 38 10.43 -2.62 -1.70
C LYS A 38 9.78 -2.03 -2.94
N LYS A 39 9.33 -2.88 -3.86
CA LYS A 39 8.61 -2.44 -5.07
C LYS A 39 7.30 -1.74 -4.72
N ALA A 40 6.62 -2.16 -3.66
CA ALA A 40 5.45 -1.46 -3.16
C ALA A 40 5.77 -0.03 -2.72
N SER A 41 6.90 0.18 -2.04
CA SER A 41 7.34 1.52 -1.62
C SER A 41 7.69 2.42 -2.82
N GLU A 42 8.32 1.85 -3.85
CA GLU A 42 8.55 2.54 -5.12
C GLU A 42 7.23 2.89 -5.83
N THR A 43 6.26 1.97 -5.86
CA THR A 43 4.94 2.23 -6.45
C THR A 43 4.18 3.31 -5.68
N ILE A 44 4.29 3.36 -4.34
CA ILE A 44 3.72 4.43 -3.52
C ILE A 44 4.37 5.77 -3.88
N PHE A 45 5.68 5.80 -4.08
CA PHE A 45 6.41 7.01 -4.49
C PHE A 45 5.99 7.49 -5.89
N GLN A 46 5.78 6.57 -6.85
CA GLN A 46 5.33 6.92 -8.20
C GLN A 46 3.90 7.47 -8.23
N ILE A 47 3.03 6.98 -7.35
CA ILE A 47 1.59 7.32 -7.33
C ILE A 47 1.29 8.51 -6.41
N GLU A 48 2.15 8.76 -5.40
CA GLU A 48 1.97 9.77 -4.36
C GLU A 48 0.57 9.79 -3.70
N PRO A 49 0.03 8.63 -3.25
CA PRO A 49 -1.31 8.59 -2.70
C PRO A 49 -1.38 9.26 -1.32
N LYS A 50 -2.56 9.76 -0.94
CA LYS A 50 -2.79 10.32 0.40
C LYS A 50 -2.89 9.24 1.47
N ILE A 51 -3.50 8.11 1.11
CA ILE A 51 -3.70 6.97 2.00
C ILE A 51 -3.21 5.69 1.31
N VAL A 52 -2.37 4.94 2.02
CA VAL A 52 -1.90 3.60 1.61
C VAL A 52 -2.51 2.56 2.53
N ILE A 53 -3.14 1.54 1.97
CA ILE A 53 -3.64 0.37 2.69
C ILE A 53 -2.81 -0.85 2.22
N PRO A 54 -1.81 -1.29 3.00
CA PRO A 54 -1.04 -2.47 2.65
C PRO A 54 -1.92 -3.71 2.74
N MET A 55 -1.71 -4.64 1.83
CA MET A 55 -2.42 -5.91 1.76
C MET A 55 -1.47 -7.05 1.39
N TYR A 56 -1.99 -8.28 1.40
CA TYR A 56 -1.26 -9.47 0.96
C TYR A 56 0.11 -9.63 1.65
N TYR A 57 0.13 -9.55 2.99
CA TYR A 57 1.33 -9.74 3.80
C TYR A 57 1.14 -10.84 4.83
N LYS A 58 2.23 -11.20 5.52
CA LYS A 58 2.23 -12.25 6.53
C LYS A 58 1.32 -11.88 7.70
N ILE A 59 0.35 -12.76 7.99
CA ILE A 59 -0.42 -12.73 9.24
C ILE A 59 -0.17 -14.02 10.02
N SER A 60 -0.52 -14.00 11.30
CA SER A 60 -0.35 -15.14 12.20
C SER A 60 -1.04 -16.41 11.65
N GLY A 61 -0.38 -17.56 11.80
CA GLY A 61 -0.93 -18.86 11.39
C GLY A 61 -0.81 -19.21 9.90
N GLN A 62 -0.39 -18.28 9.02
CA GLN A 62 -0.16 -18.61 7.61
C GLN A 62 1.12 -19.41 7.41
N LYS A 63 1.08 -20.43 6.55
CA LYS A 63 2.26 -21.21 6.14
C LYS A 63 3.04 -20.58 4.98
N ILE A 64 2.39 -19.72 4.20
CA ILE A 64 3.00 -19.03 3.06
C ILE A 64 4.09 -18.09 3.58
N ASN A 65 5.25 -18.10 2.92
CA ASN A 65 6.34 -17.18 3.22
C ASN A 65 6.06 -15.83 2.55
N LEU A 66 5.63 -14.85 3.33
CA LEU A 66 5.36 -13.49 2.90
C LEU A 66 6.16 -12.54 3.78
N ALA A 67 6.48 -11.35 3.26
CA ALA A 67 7.01 -10.27 4.08
C ALA A 67 5.99 -9.82 5.15
N THR A 68 6.50 -9.30 6.27
CA THR A 68 5.66 -8.81 7.36
C THR A 68 5.27 -7.35 7.16
N ILE A 69 4.25 -6.90 7.88
CA ILE A 69 3.91 -5.48 7.93
C ILE A 69 5.07 -4.64 8.50
N ASP A 70 5.80 -5.16 9.49
CA ASP A 70 6.91 -4.46 10.13
C ASP A 70 8.08 -4.21 9.16
N ASP A 71 8.38 -5.19 8.29
CA ASP A 71 9.40 -5.03 7.23
C ASP A 71 9.05 -3.85 6.32
N PHE A 72 7.78 -3.75 5.93
CA PHE A 72 7.27 -2.68 5.08
C PHE A 72 7.27 -1.32 5.78
N LEU A 73 6.82 -1.24 7.04
CA LEU A 73 6.84 0.01 7.80
C LEU A 73 8.27 0.52 8.00
N LYS A 74 9.20 -0.37 8.36
CA LYS A 74 10.60 -0.03 8.53
C LYS A 74 11.24 0.47 7.24
N HIS A 75 10.88 -0.13 6.10
CA HIS A 75 11.43 0.25 4.81
C HIS A 75 10.83 1.56 4.27
N SER A 76 9.51 1.72 4.39
CA SER A 76 8.81 2.90 3.86
C SER A 76 9.11 4.18 4.64
N GLY A 77 9.33 4.09 5.95
CA GLY A 77 9.55 5.26 6.81
C GLY A 77 8.33 6.17 6.96
N LEU A 78 7.16 5.75 6.44
CA LEU A 78 5.93 6.51 6.48
C LEU A 78 5.23 6.34 7.83
N LYS A 79 4.49 7.39 8.25
CA LYS A 79 3.63 7.31 9.43
C LYS A 79 2.52 6.28 9.19
N SER A 80 2.23 5.48 10.20
CA SER A 80 1.18 4.48 10.16
C SER A 80 0.23 4.59 11.36
N GLU A 81 -1.02 4.20 11.13
CA GLU A 81 -2.01 3.97 12.17
C GLU A 81 -2.76 2.66 11.91
N THR A 82 -3.20 2.00 12.99
CA THR A 82 -3.99 0.78 12.92
C THR A 82 -5.46 1.09 13.20
N ALA A 83 -6.37 0.53 12.42
CA ALA A 83 -7.80 0.71 12.60
C ALA A 83 -8.59 -0.56 12.25
N ASP A 84 -9.64 -0.87 13.02
CA ASP A 84 -10.57 -1.98 12.71
C ASP A 84 -11.54 -1.62 11.58
N LYS A 85 -11.75 -0.32 11.36
CA LYS A 85 -12.59 0.22 10.31
C LYS A 85 -12.07 1.58 9.87
N LEU A 86 -11.98 1.77 8.56
CA LEU A 86 -11.62 3.05 7.96
C LEU A 86 -12.84 3.70 7.32
N LYS A 87 -13.13 4.94 7.74
CA LYS A 87 -14.09 5.83 7.08
C LYS A 87 -13.31 7.01 6.52
N ILE A 88 -13.43 7.26 5.23
CA ILE A 88 -12.72 8.32 4.53
C ILE A 88 -13.71 9.41 4.14
N THR A 89 -13.38 10.66 4.46
CA THR A 89 -14.08 11.87 4.04
C THR A 89 -13.14 12.74 3.22
N ARG A 90 -13.69 13.74 2.50
CA ARG A 90 -12.85 14.67 1.72
C ARG A 90 -11.82 15.41 2.57
N LYS A 91 -12.11 15.67 3.85
CA LYS A 91 -11.17 16.35 4.76
C LYS A 91 -9.92 15.51 5.03
N ASP A 92 -10.08 14.18 5.07
CA ASP A 92 -8.97 13.26 5.33
C ASP A 92 -7.96 13.21 4.15
N LEU A 93 -8.38 13.70 2.98
CA LEU A 93 -7.56 13.77 1.75
C LEU A 93 -6.89 15.14 1.57
N GLN A 94 -7.20 16.13 2.41
CA GLN A 94 -6.60 17.47 2.38
C GLN A 94 -5.26 17.48 3.14
N THR A 95 -4.35 16.61 2.74
CA THR A 95 -3.01 16.46 3.32
C THR A 95 -1.97 16.38 2.21
N GLU A 96 -0.78 16.89 2.46
CA GLU A 96 0.36 16.73 1.57
C GLU A 96 1.08 15.41 1.85
N ASP A 97 1.13 14.98 3.11
CA ASP A 97 1.78 13.75 3.54
C ASP A 97 0.98 12.49 3.18
N THR A 98 1.66 11.47 2.67
CA THR A 98 1.17 10.09 2.59
C THR A 98 1.18 9.43 3.97
N LYS A 99 0.09 8.74 4.32
CA LYS A 99 0.03 7.87 5.50
C LYS A 99 -0.39 6.44 5.19
N ILE A 100 0.07 5.52 6.02
CA ILE A 100 -0.29 4.10 5.97
C ILE A 100 -1.42 3.83 6.96
N ILE A 101 -2.49 3.16 6.51
CA ILE A 101 -3.56 2.64 7.38
C ILE A 101 -3.51 1.12 7.35
N ILE A 102 -3.18 0.52 8.50
CA ILE A 102 -3.22 -0.92 8.68
C ILE A 102 -4.61 -1.30 9.16
N LEU A 103 -5.32 -2.11 8.38
CA LEU A 103 -6.61 -2.64 8.80
C LEU A 103 -6.39 -3.88 9.65
N SER A 104 -6.95 -3.87 10.87
CA SER A 104 -6.96 -5.05 11.74
C SER A 104 -7.74 -6.19 11.08
N ILE A 105 -7.29 -7.42 11.30
CA ILE A 105 -7.84 -8.65 10.70
C ILE A 105 -8.13 -9.64 11.82
#